data_AF-A0AAU7FBH0-F1
#
_entry.id   AF-A0AAU7FBH0-F1
#
_cell.length_a   1.000
_cell.length_b   1.000
_cell.length_c   1.000
_cell.angle_alpha   90.00
_cell.angle_beta   90.00
_cell.angle_gamma   90.00
#
_symmetry.space_group_name_H-M   'P 1'
#
loop_
_entity.id
_entity.type
_entity.pdbx_description
1 polymer ?
#
loop_
_entity_poly.entity_id
_entity_poly.type
_entity_poly.pdbx_seq_one_letter_code
_entity_poly.pdbx_strand_id
1 'polypeptide(L)'
;MGLRYAGCWLALIINALLLFAKPVAAVDAAPVLRVQTLAHTPATIPTASAAWRDGWGHADQGNKTRWLRVQFASTAPQRLLLDVGVPDIEYLALYRGSGQAASRVIELRSDSPYTARPWPGRRLALPLDVEAGQHEYLLQYRVHGDTPLDLQLYTPAEHAQLLASGNLLTGLVIGSLLALLLLALLHYAIEQQPAYLYYAVTVLCAVLFLLQIGGYLFGWLWPNAGSWNQAVPMWLQAAIHCSHAAFTINLFDLRRRAPWLWRAYLAVMAAALACAVYYQLTGSLDLLLPLALLHLPLPLLAGVLALRQRLPAAGWYLAGAFCLLLFVNVLFGLSVLGVLSGLPTFALPQIGYLLEALCFAAALGYRMFSLQRSHARHLEARLLEAEQLAQAEADKLALQARNQQQQLELAAAGHDLSQPLAAIRLAIPALQAQAGTARISEHIEQALAYTEGLLRELITDARHGQGEHLLALEDVLIAAYQRHLSAAQAKGLRLRYASTGLQLAASPTVLARLLDNLLVNAIRYTTSGGILMGIRRQPNQIVLQIWDTGSGIHQTEIRQLLQPFRQSGRLAAERHGHGLGLHIVQTLCQQSGYQLRIASRPGCGSCMSIVIPLESR
;
A
#
# COMPACT_ATOMS: atom_id res chain seq x y z
N MET A 1 14.71 7.46 7.49
CA MET A 1 13.67 7.98 8.40
C MET A 1 13.78 7.46 9.84
N GLY A 2 14.15 6.19 10.10
CA GLY A 2 14.18 5.61 11.46
C GLY A 2 15.16 6.24 12.47
N LEU A 3 16.29 6.82 12.04
CA LEU A 3 17.29 7.42 12.96
C LEU A 3 16.89 8.80 13.51
N ARG A 4 16.06 9.57 12.79
CA ARG A 4 15.62 10.91 13.25
C ARG A 4 14.55 10.82 14.35
N TYR A 5 13.76 9.76 14.38
CA TYR A 5 12.78 9.54 15.44
C TYR A 5 13.42 8.96 16.71
N ALA A 6 14.51 8.18 16.60
CA ALA A 6 15.20 7.63 17.77
C ALA A 6 15.69 8.71 18.75
N GLY A 7 16.18 9.86 18.24
CA GLY A 7 16.57 11.00 19.09
C GLY A 7 15.39 11.69 19.77
N CYS A 8 14.25 11.83 19.08
CA CYS A 8 13.03 12.37 19.68
C CYS A 8 12.46 11.43 20.75
N TRP A 9 12.55 10.11 20.55
CA TRP A 9 12.14 9.11 21.54
C TRP A 9 13.08 9.03 22.73
N LEU A 10 14.40 9.15 22.52
CA LEU A 10 15.36 9.25 23.62
C LEU A 10 15.07 10.51 24.47
N ALA A 11 14.75 11.63 23.82
CA ALA A 11 14.34 12.85 24.50
C ALA A 11 12.99 12.70 25.23
N LEU A 12 12.02 11.98 24.65
CA LEU A 12 10.72 11.68 25.28
C LEU A 12 10.86 10.70 26.45
N ILE A 13 11.73 9.70 26.36
CA ILE A 13 12.08 8.77 27.44
C ILE A 13 12.84 9.50 28.53
N ILE A 14 13.78 10.40 28.20
CA ILE A 14 14.46 11.26 29.17
C ILE A 14 13.47 12.22 29.83
N ASN A 15 12.52 12.79 29.10
CA ASN A 15 11.48 13.67 29.68
C ASN A 15 10.48 12.88 30.55
N ALA A 16 10.11 11.67 30.15
CA ALA A 16 9.30 10.77 30.97
C ALA A 16 10.07 10.36 32.23
N LEU A 17 11.36 10.03 32.11
CA LEU A 17 12.26 9.78 33.24
C LEU A 17 12.40 11.01 34.15
N LEU A 18 12.43 12.24 33.61
CA LEU A 18 12.42 13.48 34.40
C LEU A 18 11.06 13.77 35.04
N LEU A 19 9.96 13.34 34.44
CA LEU A 19 8.61 13.38 35.04
C LEU A 19 8.44 12.34 36.15
N PHE A 20 9.05 11.16 36.03
CA PHE A 20 9.09 10.12 37.07
C PHE A 20 10.16 10.39 38.15
N ALA A 21 11.23 11.11 37.80
CA ALA A 21 12.29 11.55 38.72
C ALA A 21 11.97 12.92 39.35
N LYS A 22 10.83 13.54 39.04
CA LYS A 22 10.32 14.62 39.88
C LYS A 22 9.89 13.99 41.21
N PRO A 23 10.60 14.25 42.32
CA PRO A 23 10.02 13.96 43.61
C PRO A 23 8.71 14.73 43.69
N VAL A 24 7.64 14.09 44.16
CA VAL A 24 6.54 14.82 44.78
C VAL A 24 7.20 15.59 45.92
N ALA A 25 7.46 16.88 45.69
CA ALA A 25 8.10 17.85 46.59
C ALA A 25 8.92 17.24 47.75
N ALA A 26 10.19 16.95 47.51
CA ALA A 26 11.17 16.76 48.59
C ALA A 26 12.34 17.71 48.36
N VAL A 27 12.62 18.49 49.41
CA VAL A 27 13.64 19.51 49.61
C VAL A 27 15.05 18.93 49.40
N ASP A 28 15.96 19.80 48.95
CA ASP A 28 17.40 19.63 48.72
C ASP A 28 18.10 18.54 49.57
N ALA A 29 18.88 17.65 48.93
CA ALA A 29 20.23 17.25 49.37
C ALA A 29 20.95 16.30 48.39
N ALA A 30 22.24 16.56 48.19
CA ALA A 30 23.20 15.76 47.43
C ALA A 30 23.71 14.53 48.23
N PRO A 31 24.30 13.50 47.57
CA PRO A 31 24.60 12.23 48.22
C PRO A 31 26.02 12.21 48.82
N VAL A 32 26.15 11.74 50.05
CA VAL A 32 27.43 11.34 50.65
C VAL A 32 27.20 10.09 51.50
N LEU A 33 28.04 9.07 51.29
CA LEU A 33 28.26 7.94 52.19
C LEU A 33 28.14 8.35 53.67
N ARG A 34 27.16 7.78 54.39
CA ARG A 34 27.24 7.59 55.85
C ARG A 34 26.13 6.69 56.38
N VAL A 35 26.55 5.53 56.85
CA VAL A 35 26.00 4.89 58.05
C VAL A 35 25.97 5.98 59.14
N GLN A 36 24.84 6.13 59.84
CA GLN A 36 24.51 7.18 60.82
C GLN A 36 24.08 8.54 60.27
N THR A 37 22.87 8.62 59.72
CA THR A 37 21.75 9.45 60.23
C THR A 37 20.59 9.29 59.26
N LEU A 38 19.41 8.88 59.75
CA LEU A 38 18.16 8.95 58.99
C LEU A 38 17.86 10.42 58.67
N ALA A 39 18.32 10.93 57.53
CA ALA A 39 18.21 12.35 57.17
C ALA A 39 16.83 12.77 56.62
N HIS A 40 15.81 11.92 56.71
CA HIS A 40 14.42 12.33 56.48
C HIS A 40 13.51 11.80 57.59
N THR A 41 13.73 12.31 58.81
CA THR A 41 12.71 12.28 59.87
C THR A 41 11.76 13.48 59.69
N PRO A 42 10.45 13.29 59.46
CA PRO A 42 9.48 14.34 59.77
C PRO A 42 9.61 14.73 61.25
N ALA A 43 9.27 15.98 61.58
CA ALA A 43 9.61 16.71 62.82
C ALA A 43 9.17 16.07 64.17
N THR A 44 8.61 14.86 64.15
CA THR A 44 8.06 14.12 65.29
C THR A 44 8.66 12.71 65.48
N ILE A 45 9.58 12.27 64.63
CA ILE A 45 10.15 10.90 64.68
C ILE A 45 11.54 10.90 65.36
N PRO A 46 11.81 9.92 66.26
CA PRO A 46 13.11 9.67 66.86
C PRO A 46 14.28 9.62 65.88
N THR A 47 15.42 10.23 66.21
CA THR A 47 16.68 10.03 65.49
C THR A 47 17.15 8.59 65.64
N ALA A 48 16.96 7.74 64.62
CA ALA A 48 17.54 6.41 64.61
C ALA A 48 18.95 6.42 63.99
N SER A 49 19.92 5.85 64.71
CA SER A 49 21.24 5.53 64.18
C SER A 49 21.34 4.02 63.98
N ALA A 50 21.56 3.61 62.73
CA ALA A 50 21.99 2.26 62.39
C ALA A 50 23.51 2.30 62.22
N ALA A 51 24.23 1.49 62.99
CA ALA A 51 25.69 1.40 62.91
C ALA A 51 26.13 -0.07 62.88
N TRP A 52 26.95 -0.40 61.88
CA TRP A 52 27.70 -1.65 61.84
C TRP A 52 28.77 -1.61 62.94
N ARG A 53 28.93 -2.68 63.71
CA ARG A 53 29.92 -2.75 64.79
C ARG A 53 30.97 -3.81 64.43
N ASP A 54 32.23 -3.38 64.27
CA ASP A 54 33.36 -4.31 64.18
C ASP A 54 33.49 -5.09 65.50
N GLY A 55 33.61 -6.41 65.40
CA GLY A 55 33.72 -7.33 66.55
C GLY A 55 32.54 -8.29 66.76
N TRP A 56 31.45 -8.17 66.00
CA TRP A 56 30.34 -9.14 65.96
C TRP A 56 30.31 -9.94 64.66
N GLY A 57 31.52 -10.26 64.16
CA GLY A 57 31.78 -11.17 63.05
C GLY A 57 31.53 -10.55 61.67
N HIS A 58 32.62 -10.30 60.94
CA HIS A 58 32.59 -10.57 59.50
C HIS A 58 32.03 -11.97 59.27
N ALA A 59 31.27 -12.13 58.19
CA ALA A 59 30.76 -13.39 57.67
C ALA A 59 31.61 -14.57 58.16
N ASP A 60 31.04 -15.39 59.05
CA ASP A 60 31.54 -16.75 59.19
C ASP A 60 31.46 -17.32 57.77
N GLN A 61 32.57 -17.83 57.23
CA GLN A 61 32.73 -18.01 55.77
C GLN A 61 31.73 -19.02 55.16
N GLY A 62 30.82 -19.60 55.96
CA GLY A 62 29.64 -20.36 55.53
C GLY A 62 28.26 -19.80 55.95
N ASN A 63 28.16 -18.74 56.76
CA ASN A 63 26.90 -18.26 57.34
C ASN A 63 26.72 -16.74 57.14
N LYS A 64 26.04 -16.34 56.05
CA LYS A 64 25.76 -14.94 55.62
C LYS A 64 24.84 -14.13 56.57
N THR A 65 24.84 -14.42 57.87
CA THR A 65 24.01 -13.73 58.85
C THR A 65 24.67 -12.42 59.27
N ARG A 66 23.93 -11.32 59.18
CA ARG A 66 24.37 -9.97 59.51
C ARG A 66 23.68 -9.47 60.77
N TRP A 67 24.35 -8.61 61.52
CA TRP A 67 23.80 -7.94 62.69
C TRP A 67 23.72 -6.44 62.45
N LEU A 68 22.58 -5.85 62.80
CA LEU A 68 22.36 -4.41 62.72
C LEU A 68 21.75 -3.92 64.02
N ARG A 69 22.33 -2.83 64.54
CA ARG A 69 21.88 -2.20 65.77
C ARG A 69 21.05 -0.97 65.45
N VAL A 70 19.81 -0.93 65.94
CA VAL A 70 18.87 0.18 65.75
C VAL A 70 18.69 0.88 67.09
N GLN A 71 19.13 2.13 67.18
CA GLN A 71 19.02 2.95 68.40
C GLN A 71 18.25 4.22 68.08
N PHE A 72 17.21 4.52 68.85
CA PHE A 72 16.41 5.74 68.69
C PHE A 72 15.75 6.19 70.00
N ALA A 73 15.38 7.47 70.08
CA ALA A 73 14.80 8.08 71.27
C ALA A 73 13.36 8.59 71.04
N SER A 74 12.38 8.07 71.78
CA SER A 74 10.99 8.54 71.71
C SER A 74 10.69 9.54 72.82
N THR A 75 10.01 10.64 72.49
CA THR A 75 9.59 11.67 73.46
C THR A 75 8.28 11.32 74.17
N ALA A 76 7.46 10.45 73.57
CA ALA A 76 6.18 10.00 74.10
C ALA A 76 5.99 8.49 73.88
N PRO A 77 5.14 7.83 74.69
CA PRO A 77 4.74 6.45 74.43
C PRO A 77 3.92 6.38 73.15
N GLN A 78 4.39 5.60 72.17
CA GLN A 78 3.73 5.42 70.89
C GLN A 78 4.08 4.07 70.27
N ARG A 79 3.24 3.59 69.38
CA ARG A 79 3.51 2.38 68.60
C ARG A 79 4.15 2.78 67.27
N LEU A 80 5.33 2.25 67.01
CA LEU A 80 6.06 2.46 65.75
C LEU A 80 6.13 1.16 64.95
N LEU A 81 6.29 1.27 63.65
CA LEU A 81 6.57 0.18 62.73
C LEU A 81 7.98 0.38 62.17
N LEU A 82 8.85 -0.60 62.38
CA LEU A 82 10.13 -0.69 61.70
C LEU A 82 9.91 -1.43 60.38
N ASP A 83 9.81 -0.68 59.28
CA ASP A 83 9.75 -1.21 57.92
C ASP A 83 11.14 -1.71 57.53
N VAL A 84 11.22 -2.98 57.13
CA VAL A 84 12.48 -3.66 56.83
C VAL A 84 12.96 -3.36 55.39
N GLY A 85 12.11 -2.78 54.54
CA GLY A 85 12.47 -2.46 53.15
C GLY A 85 12.16 -3.56 52.14
N VAL A 86 11.93 -4.78 52.60
CA VAL A 86 11.81 -5.98 51.76
C VAL A 86 10.50 -6.73 52.01
N PRO A 87 9.95 -7.40 50.99
CA PRO A 87 8.71 -8.17 51.13
C PRO A 87 8.93 -9.50 51.85
N ASP A 88 10.11 -10.10 51.74
CA ASP A 88 10.49 -11.38 52.32
C ASP A 88 11.97 -11.39 52.73
N ILE A 89 12.35 -12.38 53.51
CA ILE A 89 13.70 -12.51 54.06
C ILE A 89 14.01 -13.98 54.39
N GLU A 90 15.27 -14.39 54.27
CA GLU A 90 15.68 -15.78 54.57
C GLU A 90 15.68 -16.03 56.08
N TYR A 91 16.12 -15.04 56.85
CA TYR A 91 16.12 -15.09 58.31
C TYR A 91 16.05 -13.68 58.89
N LEU A 92 15.25 -13.50 59.94
CA LEU A 92 15.15 -12.25 60.68
C LEU A 92 14.85 -12.58 62.15
N ALA A 93 15.68 -12.10 63.06
CA ALA A 93 15.40 -12.15 64.48
C ALA A 93 15.58 -10.76 65.09
N LEU A 94 14.58 -10.33 65.85
CA LEU A 94 14.60 -9.08 66.61
C LEU A 94 14.86 -9.40 68.08
N TYR A 95 15.84 -8.74 68.67
CA TYR A 95 16.15 -8.81 70.08
C TYR A 95 15.94 -7.45 70.74
N ARG A 96 15.40 -7.46 71.96
CA ARG A 96 15.20 -6.27 72.80
C ARG A 96 16.19 -6.31 73.96
N GLY A 97 16.94 -5.22 74.15
CA GLY A 97 17.97 -5.09 75.19
C GLY A 97 19.41 -5.24 74.67
N SER A 98 20.39 -5.07 75.55
CA SER A 98 21.82 -5.10 75.21
C SER A 98 22.58 -6.23 75.92
N GLY A 99 23.57 -6.82 75.22
CA GLY A 99 24.45 -7.85 75.78
C GLY A 99 23.78 -9.22 76.02
N GLN A 100 24.21 -9.94 77.06
CA GLN A 100 23.70 -11.29 77.42
C GLN A 100 22.26 -11.31 77.94
N ALA A 101 21.66 -10.14 78.23
CA ALA A 101 20.28 -10.00 78.68
C ALA A 101 19.28 -9.73 77.53
N ALA A 102 19.73 -9.78 76.27
CA ALA A 102 18.88 -9.54 75.11
C ALA A 102 17.86 -10.67 74.93
N SER A 103 16.57 -10.33 75.08
CA SER A 103 15.48 -11.28 74.87
C SER A 103 15.05 -11.28 73.41
N ARG A 104 14.90 -12.47 72.82
CA ARG A 104 14.44 -12.63 71.44
C ARG A 104 12.93 -12.44 71.38
N VAL A 105 12.49 -11.42 70.64
CA VAL A 105 11.08 -11.01 70.58
C VAL A 105 10.37 -11.58 69.36
N ILE A 106 11.05 -11.59 68.21
CA ILE A 106 10.47 -12.02 66.92
C ILE A 106 11.51 -12.88 66.21
N GLU A 107 11.05 -13.95 65.57
CA GLU A 107 11.87 -14.79 64.69
C GLU A 107 11.06 -15.16 63.45
N LEU A 108 11.62 -14.86 62.28
CA LEU A 108 11.11 -15.26 60.96
C LEU A 108 12.21 -16.01 60.23
N ARG A 109 11.82 -17.10 59.57
CA ARG A 109 12.69 -17.99 58.81
C ARG A 109 12.12 -18.14 57.39
N SER A 110 12.94 -18.68 56.49
CA SER A 110 12.58 -18.89 55.09
C SER A 110 11.33 -19.77 54.90
N ASP A 111 11.06 -20.68 55.83
CA ASP A 111 9.90 -21.58 55.85
C ASP A 111 8.67 -21.02 56.59
N SER A 112 8.80 -19.87 57.25
CA SER A 112 7.72 -19.29 58.05
C SER A 112 6.50 -18.95 57.17
N PRO A 113 5.27 -19.29 57.59
CA PRO A 113 4.07 -18.92 56.86
C PRO A 113 3.83 -17.40 56.90
N TYR A 114 3.05 -16.89 55.95
CA TYR A 114 2.69 -15.47 55.86
C TYR A 114 2.03 -14.96 57.15
N THR A 115 1.24 -15.80 57.81
CA THR A 115 0.56 -15.48 59.08
C THR A 115 1.50 -15.33 60.28
N ALA A 116 2.75 -15.81 60.18
CA ALA A 116 3.77 -15.58 61.22
C ALA A 116 4.29 -14.13 61.24
N ARG A 117 3.95 -13.32 60.22
CA ARG A 117 4.35 -11.91 60.15
C ARG A 117 3.71 -11.13 61.32
N PRO A 118 4.51 -10.42 62.12
CA PRO A 118 4.00 -9.63 63.24
C PRO A 118 3.05 -8.50 62.83
N TRP A 119 3.23 -7.96 61.62
CA TRP A 119 2.36 -6.97 61.03
C TRP A 119 1.86 -7.46 59.66
N PRO A 120 0.53 -7.50 59.43
CA PRO A 120 -0.02 -7.93 58.16
C PRO A 120 0.28 -6.89 57.08
N GLY A 121 0.97 -7.29 56.02
CA GLY A 121 1.37 -6.39 54.95
C GLY A 121 2.28 -7.05 53.92
N ARG A 122 2.34 -6.47 52.71
CA ARG A 122 3.21 -6.98 51.62
C ARG A 122 4.69 -6.76 51.93
N ARG A 123 5.04 -5.66 52.61
CA ARG A 123 6.38 -5.37 53.14
C ARG A 123 6.49 -5.89 54.56
N LEU A 124 7.65 -6.42 54.93
CA LEU A 124 7.92 -6.83 56.30
C LEU A 124 8.06 -5.60 57.19
N ALA A 125 7.20 -5.52 58.20
CA ALA A 125 7.24 -4.49 59.22
C ALA A 125 7.19 -5.13 60.61
N LEU A 126 8.02 -4.62 61.53
CA LEU A 126 8.08 -5.09 62.91
C LEU A 126 7.42 -4.05 63.82
N PRO A 127 6.35 -4.39 64.55
CA PRO A 127 5.75 -3.48 65.51
C PRO A 127 6.63 -3.33 66.75
N LEU A 128 6.92 -2.08 67.10
CA LEU A 128 7.70 -1.69 68.27
C LEU A 128 6.81 -0.83 69.18
N ASP A 129 6.46 -1.36 70.34
CA ASP A 129 5.82 -0.59 71.39
C ASP A 129 6.91 0.13 72.20
N VAL A 130 6.99 1.45 72.05
CA VAL A 130 8.04 2.27 72.66
C VAL A 130 7.47 3.25 73.67
N GLU A 131 8.13 3.34 74.82
CA GLU A 131 7.86 4.31 75.87
C GLU A 131 8.68 5.59 75.66
N ALA A 132 8.45 6.64 76.47
CA ALA A 132 9.32 7.81 76.44
C ALA A 132 10.73 7.43 76.95
N GLY A 133 11.77 7.64 76.15
CA GLY A 133 13.15 7.29 76.48
C GLY A 133 13.97 6.77 75.30
N GLN A 134 15.18 6.28 75.61
CA GLN A 134 16.09 5.66 74.66
C GLN A 134 15.77 4.18 74.49
N HIS A 135 15.66 3.72 73.24
CA HIS A 135 15.40 2.33 72.90
C HIS A 135 16.54 1.76 72.05
N GLU A 136 16.91 0.52 72.37
CA GLU A 136 17.93 -0.23 71.64
C GLU A 136 17.38 -1.60 71.23
N TYR A 137 17.42 -1.85 69.92
CA TYR A 137 17.04 -3.12 69.31
C TYR A 137 18.21 -3.68 68.49
N LEU A 138 18.41 -4.99 68.59
CA LEU A 138 19.38 -5.72 67.76
C LEU A 138 18.62 -6.55 66.73
N LEU A 139 18.97 -6.37 65.47
CA LEU A 139 18.40 -7.07 64.34
C LEU A 139 19.44 -8.03 63.79
N GLN A 140 19.16 -9.33 63.88
CA GLN A 140 19.93 -10.35 63.20
C GLN A 140 19.19 -10.74 61.93
N TYR A 141 19.84 -10.71 60.77
CA TYR A 141 19.14 -10.94 59.52
C TYR A 141 19.99 -11.63 58.46
N ARG A 142 19.31 -12.24 57.49
CA ARG A 142 19.89 -12.81 56.27
C ARG A 142 18.93 -12.58 55.11
N VAL A 143 19.42 -11.92 54.07
CA VAL A 143 18.66 -11.59 52.86
C VAL A 143 19.18 -12.38 51.68
N HIS A 144 18.35 -12.49 50.64
CA HIS A 144 18.80 -13.00 49.36
C HIS A 144 19.88 -12.08 48.77
N GLY A 145 21.03 -12.67 48.47
CA GLY A 145 22.21 -11.93 48.00
C GLY A 145 22.75 -10.98 49.07
N ASP A 146 23.18 -9.80 48.64
CA ASP A 146 23.70 -8.75 49.51
C ASP A 146 22.78 -7.51 49.50
N THR A 147 21.48 -7.73 49.26
CA THR A 147 20.47 -6.67 49.12
C THR A 147 20.48 -5.78 50.37
N PRO A 148 20.69 -4.46 50.24
CA PRO A 148 20.71 -3.56 51.38
C PRO A 148 19.30 -3.46 52.00
N LEU A 149 19.21 -3.53 53.32
CA LEU A 149 17.96 -3.25 54.03
C LEU A 149 17.76 -1.73 54.13
N ASP A 150 16.61 -1.25 53.69
CA ASP A 150 16.19 0.14 53.83
C ASP A 150 15.31 0.27 55.09
N LEU A 151 15.97 0.32 56.24
CA LEU A 151 15.30 0.34 57.54
C LEU A 151 14.77 1.73 57.85
N GLN A 152 13.45 1.85 57.99
CA GLN A 152 12.79 3.12 58.28
C GLN A 152 11.71 2.95 59.35
N LEU A 153 11.55 3.97 60.19
CA LEU A 153 10.55 3.99 61.26
C LEU A 153 9.36 4.84 60.84
N TYR A 154 8.17 4.27 60.98
CA TYR A 154 6.91 4.91 60.64
C TYR A 154 5.89 4.76 61.75
N THR A 155 5.00 5.72 61.88
CA THR A 155 3.73 5.46 62.59
C THR A 155 2.85 4.52 61.75
N PRO A 156 1.90 3.77 62.35
CA PRO A 156 0.99 2.92 61.59
C PRO A 156 0.20 3.65 60.50
N ALA A 157 -0.15 4.92 60.72
CA ALA A 157 -0.86 5.75 59.75
C ALA A 157 0.04 6.13 58.55
N GLU A 158 1.27 6.59 58.81
CA GLU A 158 2.24 6.93 57.75
C GLU A 158 2.62 5.71 56.92
N HIS A 159 2.85 4.56 57.57
CA HIS A 159 3.15 3.31 56.88
C HIS A 159 1.98 2.86 55.99
N ALA A 160 0.74 2.99 56.46
CA ALA A 160 -0.44 2.70 55.64
C ALA A 160 -0.53 3.62 54.42
N GLN A 161 -0.23 4.91 54.57
CA GLN A 161 -0.20 5.88 53.46
C GLN A 161 0.92 5.59 52.46
N LEU A 162 2.12 5.21 52.93
CA LEU A 162 3.25 4.78 52.09
C LEU A 162 2.89 3.55 51.26
N LEU A 163 2.25 2.56 51.87
CA LEU A 163 1.79 1.37 51.16
C LEU A 163 0.70 1.71 50.13
N ALA A 164 -0.25 2.59 50.48
CA ALA A 164 -1.32 2.99 49.57
C ALA A 164 -0.79 3.67 48.30
N SER A 165 0.13 4.64 48.43
CA SER A 165 0.74 5.31 47.28
C SER A 165 1.57 4.35 46.41
N GLY A 166 2.35 3.47 47.04
CA GLY A 166 3.11 2.44 46.34
C GLY A 166 2.23 1.41 45.62
N ASN A 167 1.09 1.05 46.21
CA ASN A 167 0.12 0.12 45.61
C ASN A 167 -0.55 0.73 44.37
N LEU A 168 -0.83 2.04 44.37
CA LEU A 168 -1.42 2.72 43.21
C LEU A 168 -0.46 2.70 42.01
N LEU A 169 0.82 3.03 42.23
CA LEU A 169 1.83 2.98 41.18
C LEU A 169 2.02 1.56 40.64
N THR A 170 2.17 0.59 41.56
CA THR A 170 2.33 -0.82 41.19
C THR A 170 1.12 -1.34 40.42
N GLY A 171 -0.09 -0.97 40.86
CA GLY A 171 -1.35 -1.31 40.19
C GLY A 171 -1.46 -0.72 38.78
N LEU A 172 -1.00 0.52 38.57
CA LEU A 172 -0.98 1.13 37.24
C LEU A 172 -0.02 0.40 36.29
N VAL A 173 1.18 0.05 36.77
CA VAL A 173 2.16 -0.69 35.96
C VAL A 173 1.63 -2.09 35.61
N ILE A 174 1.15 -2.83 36.61
CA ILE A 174 0.61 -4.18 36.41
C ILE A 174 -0.63 -4.13 35.48
N GLY A 175 -1.54 -3.18 35.69
CA GLY A 175 -2.70 -2.99 34.83
C GLY A 175 -2.31 -2.69 33.38
N SER A 176 -1.28 -1.87 33.16
CA SER A 176 -0.74 -1.59 31.83
C SER A 176 -0.15 -2.85 31.19
N LEU A 177 0.63 -3.63 31.94
CA LEU A 177 1.19 -4.89 31.45
C LEU A 177 0.09 -5.92 31.13
N LEU A 178 -0.97 -6.01 31.94
CA LEU A 178 -2.12 -6.88 31.67
C LEU A 178 -2.90 -6.43 30.42
N ALA A 179 -3.04 -5.12 30.19
CA ALA A 179 -3.62 -4.61 28.95
C ALA A 179 -2.77 -4.97 27.73
N LEU A 180 -1.44 -4.86 27.82
CA LEU A 180 -0.52 -5.28 26.77
C LEU A 180 -0.51 -6.80 26.57
N LEU A 181 -0.68 -7.59 27.63
CA LEU A 181 -0.86 -9.04 27.56
C LEU A 181 -2.12 -9.40 26.78
N LEU A 182 -3.26 -8.77 27.10
CA LEU A 182 -4.52 -8.97 26.37
C LEU A 182 -4.37 -8.58 24.90
N LEU A 183 -3.69 -7.46 24.62
CA LEU A 183 -3.39 -7.04 23.25
C LEU A 183 -2.54 -8.08 22.51
N ALA A 184 -1.50 -8.62 23.16
CA ALA A 184 -0.65 -9.67 22.58
C ALA A 184 -1.43 -10.96 22.29
N LEU A 185 -2.32 -11.37 23.19
CA LEU A 185 -3.20 -12.53 23.00
C LEU A 185 -4.22 -12.31 21.89
N LEU A 186 -4.81 -11.10 21.79
CA LEU A 186 -5.71 -10.73 20.70
C LEU A 186 -4.98 -10.81 19.36
N HIS A 187 -3.77 -10.26 19.29
CA HIS A 187 -2.95 -10.38 18.09
C HIS A 187 -2.61 -11.83 17.75
N TYR A 188 -2.34 -12.67 18.74
CA TYR A 188 -2.15 -14.10 18.51
C TYR A 188 -3.41 -14.77 17.95
N ALA A 189 -4.60 -14.44 18.48
CA ALA A 189 -5.86 -15.00 18.01
C ALA A 189 -6.15 -14.63 16.54
N ILE A 190 -5.75 -13.43 16.11
CA ILE A 190 -5.93 -12.95 14.74
C ILE A 190 -4.88 -13.57 13.80
N GLU A 191 -3.61 -13.54 14.18
CA GLU A 191 -2.49 -13.85 13.29
C GLU A 191 -2.04 -15.31 13.33
N GLN A 192 -2.35 -16.02 14.42
CA GLN A 192 -1.90 -17.39 14.69
C GLN A 192 -0.38 -17.60 14.60
N GLN A 193 0.41 -16.52 14.68
CA GLN A 193 1.86 -16.55 14.63
C GLN A 193 2.43 -16.84 16.04
N PRO A 194 3.32 -17.83 16.19
CA PRO A 194 3.77 -18.29 17.52
C PRO A 194 4.55 -17.23 18.30
N ALA A 195 5.17 -16.26 17.64
CA ALA A 195 5.88 -15.17 18.28
C ALA A 195 4.97 -14.37 19.24
N TYR A 196 3.71 -14.11 18.89
CA TYR A 196 2.79 -13.36 19.76
C TYR A 196 2.45 -14.12 21.04
N LEU A 197 2.28 -15.45 20.94
CA LEU A 197 2.03 -16.31 22.09
C LEU A 197 3.23 -16.33 23.04
N TYR A 198 4.45 -16.52 22.52
CA TYR A 198 5.65 -16.50 23.37
C TYR A 198 5.86 -15.15 24.04
N TYR A 199 5.55 -14.05 23.35
CA TYR A 199 5.58 -12.73 23.95
C TYR A 199 4.54 -12.55 25.06
N ALA A 200 3.30 -13.00 24.83
CA ALA A 200 2.25 -13.00 25.86
C ALA A 200 2.70 -13.79 27.10
N VAL A 201 3.32 -14.96 26.92
CA VAL A 201 3.89 -15.74 28.04
C VAL A 201 4.98 -14.95 28.76
N THR A 202 5.88 -14.26 28.04
CA THR A 202 6.91 -13.40 28.66
C THR A 202 6.28 -12.30 29.52
N VAL A 203 5.28 -11.59 29.01
CA VAL A 203 4.60 -10.52 29.76
C VAL A 203 3.89 -11.09 30.99
N LEU A 204 3.22 -12.24 30.85
CA LEU A 204 2.57 -12.91 31.98
C LEU A 204 3.60 -13.31 33.06
N CYS A 205 4.70 -13.92 32.68
CA CYS A 205 5.77 -14.28 33.61
C CYS A 205 6.39 -13.04 34.28
N ALA A 206 6.56 -11.94 33.54
CA ALA A 206 7.02 -10.67 34.10
C ALA A 206 6.03 -10.08 35.11
N VAL A 207 4.72 -10.12 34.84
CA VAL A 207 3.68 -9.67 35.79
C VAL A 207 3.72 -10.51 37.07
N LEU A 208 3.79 -11.84 36.94
CA LEU A 208 3.91 -12.74 38.08
C LEU A 208 5.20 -12.49 38.86
N PHE A 209 6.32 -12.22 38.17
CA PHE A 209 7.58 -11.89 38.81
C PHE A 209 7.50 -10.58 39.59
N LEU A 210 6.91 -9.52 39.01
CA LEU A 210 6.70 -8.24 39.68
C LEU A 210 5.78 -8.37 40.90
N LEU A 211 4.72 -9.16 40.81
CA LEU A 211 3.84 -9.46 41.94
C LEU A 211 4.58 -10.25 43.03
N GLN A 212 5.48 -11.16 42.64
CA GLN A 212 6.28 -11.95 43.57
C GLN A 212 7.28 -11.10 44.34
N ILE A 213 8.14 -10.35 43.63
CA ILE A 213 9.12 -9.45 44.28
C ILE A 213 8.45 -8.27 44.99
N GLY A 214 7.16 -8.02 44.73
CA GLY A 214 6.35 -7.04 45.45
C GLY A 214 5.73 -7.56 46.75
N GLY A 215 5.81 -8.87 47.01
CA GLY A 215 5.25 -9.55 48.19
C GLY A 215 3.76 -9.88 48.10
N TYR A 216 3.13 -9.75 46.93
CA TYR A 216 1.69 -9.96 46.76
C TYR A 216 1.32 -11.45 46.73
N LEU A 217 2.04 -12.25 45.94
CA LEU A 217 1.67 -13.64 45.71
C LEU A 217 1.79 -14.50 46.98
N PHE A 218 2.72 -14.16 47.88
CA PHE A 218 2.87 -14.89 49.13
C PHE A 218 1.59 -14.90 49.95
N GLY A 219 0.94 -13.73 50.12
CA GLY A 219 -0.32 -13.63 50.84
C GLY A 219 -1.51 -14.21 50.09
N TRP A 220 -1.53 -14.10 48.75
CA TRP A 220 -2.71 -14.45 47.94
C TRP A 220 -2.78 -15.92 47.52
N LEU A 221 -1.65 -16.51 47.12
CA LEU A 221 -1.64 -17.82 46.45
C LEU A 221 -1.10 -18.94 47.35
N TRP A 222 -0.10 -18.66 48.20
CA TRP A 222 0.55 -19.69 49.03
C TRP A 222 0.92 -19.18 50.43
N PRO A 223 -0.04 -18.70 51.24
CA PRO A 223 0.24 -18.12 52.56
C PRO A 223 0.90 -19.11 53.53
N ASN A 224 0.76 -20.41 53.33
CA ASN A 224 1.32 -21.43 54.22
C ASN A 224 2.65 -22.03 53.75
N ALA A 225 3.15 -21.66 52.57
CA ALA A 225 4.34 -22.27 51.97
C ALA A 225 5.48 -21.25 51.84
N GLY A 226 6.11 -20.90 52.98
CA GLY A 226 7.23 -19.95 53.01
C GLY A 226 8.43 -20.40 52.16
N SER A 227 8.80 -21.68 52.25
CA SER A 227 9.92 -22.24 51.47
C SER A 227 9.66 -22.17 49.96
N TRP A 228 8.42 -22.42 49.53
CA TRP A 228 8.02 -22.25 48.13
C TRP A 228 8.12 -20.78 47.70
N ASN A 229 7.70 -19.85 48.56
CA ASN A 229 7.83 -18.42 48.27
C ASN A 229 9.27 -18.01 47.93
N GLN A 230 10.26 -18.58 48.62
CA GLN A 230 11.68 -18.30 48.33
C GLN A 230 12.14 -18.88 46.98
N ALA A 231 11.56 -20.01 46.55
CA ALA A 231 11.93 -20.66 45.28
C ALA A 231 11.33 -19.99 44.04
N VAL A 232 10.12 -19.45 44.15
CA VAL A 232 9.34 -18.91 43.02
C VAL A 232 10.08 -17.86 42.17
N PRO A 233 10.82 -16.88 42.73
CA PRO A 233 11.55 -15.89 41.93
C PRO A 233 12.49 -16.52 40.89
N MET A 234 13.21 -17.60 41.25
CA MET A 234 14.14 -18.26 40.33
C MET A 234 13.40 -19.00 39.20
N TRP A 235 12.28 -19.65 39.52
CA TRP A 235 11.45 -20.32 38.52
C TRP A 235 10.80 -19.33 37.55
N LEU A 236 10.26 -18.22 38.05
CA LEU A 236 9.70 -17.17 37.22
C LEU A 236 10.78 -16.51 36.36
N GLN A 237 11.95 -16.26 36.91
CA GLN A 237 13.08 -15.71 36.15
C GLN A 237 13.51 -16.66 35.03
N ALA A 238 13.59 -17.96 35.27
CA ALA A 238 13.90 -18.96 34.25
C ALA A 238 12.81 -19.03 33.17
N ALA A 239 11.53 -18.96 33.55
CA ALA A 239 10.41 -18.90 32.63
C ALA A 239 10.49 -17.67 31.71
N ILE A 240 10.80 -16.48 32.26
CA ILE A 240 11.00 -15.23 31.49
C ILE A 240 12.13 -15.41 30.47
N HIS A 241 13.28 -15.94 30.88
CA HIS A 241 14.40 -16.18 29.95
C HIS A 241 14.00 -17.13 28.83
N CYS A 242 13.29 -18.21 29.16
CA CYS A 242 12.84 -19.19 28.18
C CYS A 242 11.82 -18.63 27.19
N SER A 243 10.81 -17.91 27.69
CA SER A 243 9.78 -17.30 26.85
C SER A 243 10.33 -16.15 26.01
N HIS A 244 11.23 -15.33 26.54
CA HIS A 244 11.91 -14.25 25.81
C HIS A 244 12.83 -14.80 24.71
N ALA A 245 13.57 -15.88 25.00
CA ALA A 245 14.36 -16.60 24.00
C ALA A 245 13.47 -17.17 22.88
N ALA A 246 12.39 -17.86 23.24
CA ALA A 246 11.43 -18.42 22.29
C ALA A 246 10.78 -17.33 21.43
N PHE A 247 10.41 -16.20 22.02
CA PHE A 247 9.92 -15.02 21.32
C PHE A 247 10.95 -14.53 20.29
N THR A 248 12.19 -14.30 20.70
CA THR A 248 13.24 -13.77 19.82
C THR A 248 13.57 -14.71 18.66
N ILE A 249 13.65 -16.02 18.94
CA ILE A 249 13.88 -17.05 17.93
C ILE A 249 12.79 -16.99 16.85
N ASN A 250 11.52 -16.88 17.25
CA ASN A 250 10.38 -16.89 16.34
C ASN A 250 10.14 -15.53 15.67
N LEU A 251 10.45 -14.42 16.35
CA LEU A 251 10.31 -13.07 15.80
C LEU A 251 11.21 -12.89 14.58
N PHE A 252 12.46 -13.34 14.67
CA PHE A 252 13.48 -13.14 13.62
C PHE A 252 13.78 -14.39 12.79
N ASP A 253 13.14 -15.53 13.06
CA ASP A 253 13.42 -16.82 12.43
C ASP A 253 14.92 -17.19 12.52
N LEU A 254 15.45 -17.11 13.74
CA LEU A 254 16.89 -17.29 14.00
C LEU A 254 17.39 -18.68 13.59
N ARG A 255 16.52 -19.70 13.59
CA ARG A 255 16.87 -21.06 13.16
C ARG A 255 17.40 -21.07 11.72
N ARG A 256 16.81 -20.28 10.84
CA ARG A 256 17.21 -20.18 9.43
C ARG A 256 18.26 -19.09 9.20
N ARG A 257 18.11 -17.93 9.84
CA ARG A 257 18.94 -16.74 9.54
C ARG A 257 20.25 -16.65 10.33
N ALA A 258 20.30 -17.24 11.53
CA ALA A 258 21.45 -17.18 12.42
C ALA A 258 21.51 -18.44 13.31
N PRO A 259 21.82 -19.63 12.75
CA PRO A 259 21.73 -20.89 13.46
C PRO A 259 22.67 -20.98 14.67
N TRP A 260 23.81 -20.28 14.65
CA TRP A 260 24.70 -20.17 15.80
C TRP A 260 24.05 -19.43 16.97
N LEU A 261 23.30 -18.36 16.68
CA LEU A 261 22.59 -17.56 17.69
C LEU A 261 21.38 -18.33 18.23
N TRP A 262 20.69 -19.08 17.37
CA TRP A 262 19.65 -20.02 17.79
C TRP A 262 20.18 -21.06 18.80
N ARG A 263 21.34 -21.68 18.52
CA ARG A 263 22.00 -22.61 19.47
C ARG A 263 22.37 -21.91 20.79
N ALA A 264 22.85 -20.68 20.74
CA ALA A 264 23.16 -19.90 21.94
C ALA A 264 21.91 -19.66 22.80
N TYR A 265 20.78 -19.30 22.19
CA TYR A 265 19.51 -19.17 22.92
C TYR A 265 19.06 -20.50 23.54
N LEU A 266 19.16 -21.62 22.82
CA LEU A 266 18.84 -22.93 23.41
C LEU A 266 19.73 -23.27 24.60
N ALA A 267 21.04 -22.95 24.52
CA ALA A 267 21.97 -23.16 25.63
C ALA A 267 21.59 -22.30 26.85
N VAL A 268 21.20 -21.03 26.64
CA VAL A 268 20.73 -20.16 27.73
C VAL A 268 19.41 -20.65 28.33
N MET A 269 18.48 -21.16 27.53
CA MET A 269 17.24 -21.75 28.04
C MET A 269 17.54 -22.94 28.97
N ALA A 270 18.42 -23.85 28.53
CA ALA A 270 18.85 -24.98 29.35
C ALA A 270 19.58 -24.53 30.62
N ALA A 271 20.48 -23.55 30.50
CA ALA A 271 21.22 -22.99 31.63
C ALA A 271 20.29 -22.30 32.65
N ALA A 272 19.25 -21.59 32.18
CA ALA A 272 18.28 -20.94 33.06
C ALA A 272 17.46 -21.95 33.87
N LEU A 273 17.00 -23.03 33.24
CA LEU A 273 16.31 -24.12 33.93
C LEU A 273 17.25 -24.85 34.91
N ALA A 274 18.49 -25.12 34.50
CA ALA A 274 19.50 -25.74 35.36
C ALA A 274 19.82 -24.86 36.59
N CYS A 275 19.87 -23.54 36.41
CA CYS A 275 20.09 -22.58 37.50
C CYS A 275 18.93 -22.59 38.50
N ALA A 276 17.67 -22.67 38.03
CA ALA A 276 16.50 -22.78 38.91
C ALA A 276 16.52 -24.08 39.73
N VAL A 277 16.86 -25.20 39.10
CA VAL A 277 17.02 -26.50 39.79
C VAL A 277 18.20 -26.46 40.78
N TYR A 278 19.32 -25.88 40.39
CA TYR A 278 20.49 -25.71 41.27
C TYR A 278 20.15 -24.90 42.52
N TYR A 279 19.43 -23.78 42.35
CA TYR A 279 18.96 -22.99 43.49
C TYR A 279 18.02 -23.80 44.38
N GLN A 280 17.09 -24.56 43.81
CA GLN A 280 16.18 -25.40 44.58
C GLN A 280 16.89 -26.46 45.44
N LEU A 281 18.03 -26.98 44.96
CA LEU A 281 18.81 -28.01 45.65
C LEU A 281 19.78 -27.44 46.69
N THR A 282 20.35 -26.25 46.43
CA THR A 282 21.47 -25.71 47.21
C THR A 282 21.11 -24.46 48.02
N GLY A 283 20.04 -23.75 47.65
CA GLY A 283 19.73 -22.41 48.14
C GLY A 283 20.73 -21.34 47.68
N SER A 284 21.70 -21.66 46.82
CA SER A 284 22.75 -20.73 46.41
C SER A 284 22.40 -19.97 45.14
N LEU A 285 22.74 -18.67 45.14
CA LEU A 285 22.57 -17.75 44.02
C LEU A 285 23.84 -17.60 43.17
N ASP A 286 24.89 -18.40 43.40
CA ASP A 286 26.21 -18.22 42.76
C ASP A 286 26.16 -18.35 41.22
N LEU A 287 25.21 -19.14 40.69
CA LEU A 287 25.02 -19.30 39.25
C LEU A 287 24.18 -18.20 38.59
N LEU A 288 23.55 -17.31 39.37
CA LEU A 288 22.68 -16.26 38.84
C LEU A 288 23.46 -15.23 38.03
N LEU A 289 24.61 -14.76 38.54
CA LEU A 289 25.45 -13.77 37.87
C LEU A 289 26.08 -14.30 36.56
N PRO A 290 26.68 -15.52 36.53
CA PRO A 290 27.14 -16.13 35.29
C PRO A 290 26.02 -16.28 34.24
N LEU A 291 24.83 -16.72 34.66
CA LEU A 291 23.67 -16.85 33.77
C LEU A 291 23.26 -15.49 33.20
N ALA A 292 23.18 -14.45 34.05
CA ALA A 292 22.84 -13.10 33.62
C ALA A 292 23.85 -12.58 32.59
N LEU A 293 25.15 -12.74 32.83
CA LEU A 293 26.22 -12.33 31.90
C LEU A 293 26.17 -13.07 30.56
N LEU A 294 25.77 -14.34 30.56
CA LEU A 294 25.61 -15.13 29.33
C LEU A 294 24.40 -14.67 28.50
N HIS A 295 23.29 -14.34 29.15
CA HIS A 295 22.08 -13.86 28.48
C HIS A 295 22.20 -12.42 27.98
N LEU A 296 22.85 -11.54 28.75
CA LEU A 296 22.99 -10.10 28.54
C LEU A 296 23.24 -9.68 27.06
N PRO A 297 24.23 -10.23 26.35
CA PRO A 297 24.53 -9.78 24.98
C PRO A 297 23.55 -10.30 23.93
N LEU A 298 22.83 -11.41 24.19
CA LEU A 298 22.10 -12.11 23.13
C LEU A 298 20.91 -11.32 22.57
N PRO A 299 20.04 -10.68 23.38
CA PRO A 299 18.95 -9.85 22.86
C PRO A 299 19.46 -8.68 22.02
N LEU A 300 20.49 -7.98 22.48
CA LEU A 300 21.09 -6.87 21.73
C LEU A 300 21.69 -7.35 20.41
N LEU A 301 22.43 -8.47 20.43
CA LEU A 301 23.05 -9.05 19.26
C LEU A 301 22.01 -9.50 18.22
N ALA A 302 20.91 -10.09 18.66
CA ALA A 302 19.76 -10.43 17.81
C ALA A 302 19.15 -9.17 17.17
N GLY A 303 18.94 -8.11 17.96
CA GLY A 303 18.40 -6.84 17.47
C GLY A 303 19.32 -6.15 16.45
N VAL A 304 20.63 -6.10 16.71
CA VAL A 304 21.62 -5.52 15.79
C VAL A 304 21.71 -6.32 14.49
N LEU A 305 21.71 -7.65 14.57
CA LEU A 305 21.70 -8.51 13.38
C LEU A 305 20.43 -8.29 12.55
N ALA A 306 19.27 -8.22 13.21
CA ALA A 306 17.99 -7.95 12.56
C ALA A 306 17.94 -6.57 11.89
N LEU A 307 18.54 -5.54 12.50
CA LEU A 307 18.69 -4.21 11.90
C LEU A 307 19.58 -4.24 10.66
N ARG A 308 20.72 -4.95 10.71
CA ARG A 308 21.62 -5.11 9.55
C ARG A 308 20.91 -5.81 8.38
N GLN A 309 20.05 -6.77 8.70
CA GLN A 309 19.21 -7.48 7.72
C GLN A 309 17.94 -6.70 7.31
N ARG A 310 17.77 -5.46 7.78
CA ARG A 310 16.62 -4.58 7.50
C ARG A 310 15.27 -5.22 7.79
N LEU A 311 15.20 -6.05 8.82
CA LEU A 311 13.95 -6.70 9.21
C LEU A 311 12.98 -5.66 9.79
N PRO A 312 11.66 -5.81 9.52
CA PRO A 312 10.66 -4.97 10.18
C PRO A 312 10.76 -5.18 11.69
N ALA A 313 10.41 -4.15 12.45
CA ALA A 313 10.36 -4.16 13.91
C ALA A 313 11.70 -4.27 14.66
N ALA A 314 12.84 -4.47 13.98
CA ALA A 314 14.13 -4.65 14.62
C ALA A 314 14.58 -3.46 15.50
N GLY A 315 14.26 -2.22 15.10
CA GLY A 315 14.60 -1.03 15.88
C GLY A 315 13.82 -0.94 17.19
N TRP A 316 12.53 -1.23 17.16
CA TRP A 316 11.68 -1.28 18.36
C TRP A 316 12.09 -2.41 19.29
N TYR A 317 12.40 -3.59 18.74
CA TYR A 317 12.93 -4.70 19.52
C TYR A 317 14.27 -4.34 20.20
N LEU A 318 15.21 -3.71 19.48
CA LEU A 318 16.50 -3.33 20.09
C LEU A 318 16.31 -2.31 21.23
N ALA A 319 15.40 -1.34 21.07
CA ALA A 319 15.08 -0.38 22.11
C ALA A 319 14.49 -1.04 23.37
N GLY A 320 13.57 -1.99 23.20
CA GLY A 320 13.01 -2.76 24.32
C GLY A 320 14.06 -3.62 25.02
N ALA A 321 14.87 -4.34 24.25
CA ALA A 321 15.97 -5.17 24.78
C ALA A 321 16.99 -4.34 25.56
N PHE A 322 17.29 -3.12 25.11
CA PHE A 322 18.15 -2.18 25.84
C PHE A 322 17.51 -1.70 27.16
N CYS A 323 16.21 -1.40 27.19
CA CYS A 323 15.53 -1.02 28.42
C CYS A 323 15.55 -2.14 29.47
N LEU A 324 15.24 -3.38 29.05
CA LEU A 324 15.30 -4.55 29.92
C LEU A 324 16.73 -4.78 30.45
N LEU A 325 17.72 -4.65 29.57
CA LEU A 325 19.13 -4.73 29.95
C LEU A 325 19.48 -3.71 31.05
N LEU A 326 19.19 -2.43 30.80
CA LEU A 326 19.57 -1.35 31.70
C LEU A 326 18.86 -1.46 33.05
N PHE A 327 17.53 -1.57 33.06
CA PHE A 327 16.76 -1.48 34.30
C PHE A 327 16.74 -2.78 35.10
N VAL A 328 16.65 -3.94 34.43
CA VAL A 328 16.51 -5.24 35.10
C VAL A 328 17.86 -5.91 35.35
N ASN A 329 18.71 -6.01 34.32
CA ASN A 329 19.96 -6.77 34.46
C ASN A 329 21.08 -5.94 35.10
N VAL A 330 21.20 -4.66 34.72
CA VAL A 330 22.27 -3.79 35.24
C VAL A 330 21.85 -3.09 36.52
N LEU A 331 20.86 -2.19 36.49
CA LEU A 331 20.52 -1.36 37.65
C LEU A 331 19.93 -2.19 38.80
N PHE A 332 18.92 -3.02 38.53
CA PHE A 332 18.34 -3.90 39.55
C PHE A 332 19.35 -4.95 40.02
N GLY A 333 20.05 -5.62 39.10
CA GLY A 333 21.09 -6.59 39.44
C GLY A 333 22.18 -6.02 40.35
N LEU A 334 22.75 -4.86 40.01
CA LEU A 334 23.75 -4.19 40.84
C LEU A 334 23.20 -3.69 42.17
N SER A 335 21.91 -3.34 42.23
CA SER A 335 21.24 -2.95 43.48
C SER A 335 21.01 -4.13 44.42
N VAL A 336 20.63 -5.31 43.88
CA VAL A 336 20.51 -6.57 44.64
C VAL A 336 21.86 -7.06 45.16
N LEU A 337 22.94 -6.81 44.41
CA LEU A 337 24.32 -7.08 44.86
C LEU A 337 24.84 -6.05 45.86
N GLY A 338 24.08 -5.00 46.19
CA GLY A 338 24.49 -3.95 47.12
C GLY A 338 25.54 -2.97 46.59
N VAL A 339 25.88 -3.04 45.29
CA VAL A 339 26.83 -2.12 44.63
C VAL A 339 26.21 -0.73 44.45
N LEU A 340 24.93 -0.69 44.05
CA LEU A 340 24.16 0.55 43.94
C LEU A 340 23.20 0.65 45.14
N SER A 341 23.36 1.71 45.93
CA SER A 341 22.49 2.05 47.07
C SER A 341 21.73 3.34 46.82
N GLY A 342 20.59 3.54 47.51
CA GLY A 342 19.76 4.74 47.40
C GLY A 342 18.79 4.80 46.22
N LEU A 343 18.83 3.81 45.32
CA LEU A 343 17.81 3.65 44.28
C LEU A 343 16.65 2.80 44.79
N PRO A 344 15.41 3.04 44.33
CA PRO A 344 14.26 2.20 44.67
C PRO A 344 14.38 0.84 43.95
N THR A 345 15.08 -0.11 44.57
CA THR A 345 15.46 -1.42 43.98
C THR A 345 14.28 -2.12 43.31
N PHE A 346 13.13 -2.23 43.98
CA PHE A 346 11.96 -2.93 43.46
C PHE A 346 11.11 -2.12 42.45
N ALA A 347 11.41 -0.84 42.22
CA ALA A 347 10.77 -0.04 41.18
C ALA A 347 11.49 -0.14 39.82
N LEU A 348 12.81 -0.38 39.84
CA LEU A 348 13.62 -0.55 38.62
C LEU A 348 13.06 -1.62 37.67
N PRO A 349 12.75 -2.86 38.11
CA PRO A 349 12.21 -3.87 37.21
C PRO A 349 10.81 -3.52 36.67
N GLN A 350 10.00 -2.77 37.43
CA GLN A 350 8.69 -2.30 36.96
C GLN A 350 8.84 -1.40 35.72
N ILE A 351 9.80 -0.47 35.77
CA ILE A 351 10.11 0.42 34.65
C ILE A 351 10.67 -0.38 33.46
N GLY A 352 11.62 -1.28 33.73
CA GLY A 352 12.25 -2.11 32.70
C GLY A 352 11.26 -2.93 31.89
N TYR A 353 10.42 -3.72 32.58
CA TYR A 353 9.41 -4.55 31.92
C TYR A 353 8.32 -3.73 31.23
N LEU A 354 7.90 -2.59 31.78
CA LEU A 354 6.92 -1.72 31.12
C LEU A 354 7.46 -1.13 29.81
N LEU A 355 8.69 -0.60 29.83
CA LEU A 355 9.32 -0.02 28.64
C LEU A 355 9.61 -1.09 27.58
N GLU A 356 10.13 -2.25 27.97
CA GLU A 356 10.28 -3.39 27.07
C GLU A 356 8.94 -3.76 26.45
N ALA A 357 7.88 -3.91 27.27
CA ALA A 357 6.59 -4.35 26.80
C ALA A 357 5.95 -3.36 25.81
N LEU A 358 6.10 -2.05 26.06
CA LEU A 358 5.67 -1.01 25.12
C LEU A 358 6.45 -1.07 23.80
N CYS A 359 7.77 -1.20 23.87
CA CYS A 359 8.62 -1.33 22.69
C CYS A 359 8.30 -2.59 21.88
N PHE A 360 8.06 -3.73 22.54
CA PHE A 360 7.74 -4.99 21.86
C PHE A 360 6.32 -5.00 21.31
N ALA A 361 5.35 -4.40 21.99
CA ALA A 361 4.02 -4.16 21.43
C ALA A 361 4.11 -3.29 20.17
N ALA A 362 4.91 -2.21 20.19
CA ALA A 362 5.17 -1.38 19.01
C ALA A 362 5.90 -2.15 17.89
N ALA A 363 6.85 -3.02 18.24
CA ALA A 363 7.54 -3.89 17.31
C ALA A 363 6.55 -4.82 16.58
N LEU A 364 5.67 -5.48 17.34
CA LEU A 364 4.64 -6.37 16.81
C LEU A 364 3.62 -5.62 15.93
N GLY A 365 3.12 -4.47 16.40
CA GLY A 365 2.23 -3.62 15.62
C GLY A 365 2.86 -3.13 14.31
N TYR A 366 4.15 -2.75 14.34
CA TYR A 366 4.87 -2.34 13.13
C TYR A 366 5.06 -3.51 12.15
N ARG A 367 5.41 -4.70 12.65
CA ARG A 367 5.50 -5.91 11.82
C ARG A 367 4.16 -6.16 11.13
N MET A 368 3.05 -6.01 11.86
CA MET A 368 1.73 -6.19 11.30
C MET A 368 1.39 -5.19 10.20
N PHE A 369 1.58 -3.90 10.48
CA PHE A 369 1.40 -2.86 9.47
C PHE A 369 2.26 -3.11 8.23
N SER A 370 3.49 -3.60 8.40
CA SER A 370 4.38 -3.91 7.28
C SER A 370 3.90 -5.10 6.44
N LEU A 371 3.34 -6.14 7.05
CA LEU A 371 2.78 -7.30 6.36
C LEU A 371 1.51 -6.91 5.59
N GLN A 372 0.59 -6.18 6.22
CA GLN A 372 -0.62 -5.67 5.56
C GLN A 372 -0.28 -4.81 4.35
N ARG A 373 0.72 -3.92 4.48
CA ARG A 373 1.17 -3.07 3.38
C ARG A 373 1.80 -3.88 2.24
N SER A 374 2.49 -4.97 2.54
CA SER A 374 3.04 -5.88 1.53
C SER A 374 1.92 -6.62 0.78
N HIS A 375 0.92 -7.13 1.50
CA HIS A 375 -0.24 -7.79 0.89
C HIS A 375 -1.06 -6.82 0.02
N ALA A 376 -1.31 -5.60 0.51
CA ALA A 376 -2.01 -4.57 -0.25
C ALA A 376 -1.30 -4.26 -1.58
N ARG A 377 0.03 -4.12 -1.56
CA ARG A 377 0.84 -3.90 -2.78
C ARG A 377 0.78 -5.08 -3.75
N HIS A 378 0.81 -6.32 -3.24
CA HIS A 378 0.68 -7.49 -4.10
C HIS A 378 -0.71 -7.59 -4.73
N LEU A 379 -1.75 -7.25 -3.98
CA LEU A 379 -3.11 -7.22 -4.51
C LEU A 379 -3.27 -6.13 -5.58
N GLU A 380 -2.76 -4.93 -5.31
CA GLU A 380 -2.76 -3.81 -6.26
C GLU A 380 -1.99 -4.16 -7.55
N ALA A 381 -0.82 -4.79 -7.44
CA ALA A 381 -0.06 -5.25 -8.60
C ALA A 381 -0.84 -6.29 -9.44
N ARG A 382 -1.54 -7.23 -8.78
CA ARG A 382 -2.39 -8.23 -9.48
C ARG A 382 -3.61 -7.60 -10.14
N LEU A 383 -4.20 -6.56 -9.54
CA LEU A 383 -5.31 -5.83 -10.14
C LEU A 383 -4.87 -5.08 -11.39
N LEU A 384 -3.73 -4.39 -11.34
CA LEU A 384 -3.14 -3.70 -12.49
C LEU A 384 -2.81 -4.68 -13.63
N GLU A 385 -2.25 -5.85 -13.31
CA GLU A 385 -1.98 -6.89 -14.30
C GLU A 385 -3.27 -7.43 -14.94
N ALA A 386 -4.32 -7.65 -14.14
CA ALA A 386 -5.62 -8.07 -14.65
C ALA A 386 -6.29 -7.01 -15.55
N GLU A 387 -6.19 -5.73 -15.19
CA GLU A 387 -6.71 -4.61 -15.99
C GLU A 387 -5.99 -4.51 -17.33
N GLN A 388 -4.65 -4.65 -17.35
CA GLN A 388 -3.86 -4.68 -18.58
C GLN A 388 -4.24 -5.84 -19.49
N LEU A 389 -4.46 -7.03 -18.93
CA LEU A 389 -4.90 -8.20 -19.70
C LEU A 389 -6.30 -7.99 -20.29
N ALA A 390 -7.24 -7.46 -19.50
CA ALA A 390 -8.59 -7.16 -19.97
C ALA A 390 -8.58 -6.12 -21.11
N GLN A 391 -7.74 -5.10 -21.00
CA GLN A 391 -7.61 -4.08 -22.05
C GLN A 391 -6.94 -4.63 -23.32
N ALA A 392 -5.90 -5.45 -23.19
CA ALA A 392 -5.28 -6.12 -24.33
C ALA A 392 -6.24 -7.09 -25.05
N GLU A 393 -7.11 -7.78 -24.29
CA GLU A 393 -8.15 -8.63 -24.86
C GLU A 393 -9.23 -7.81 -25.58
N ALA A 394 -9.67 -6.68 -25.01
CA ALA A 394 -10.59 -5.76 -25.66
C ALA A 394 -10.01 -5.19 -26.97
N ASP A 395 -8.74 -4.77 -26.96
CA ASP A 395 -8.05 -4.27 -28.16
C ASP A 395 -7.93 -5.35 -29.24
N LYS A 396 -7.61 -6.59 -28.83
CA LYS A 396 -7.56 -7.75 -29.74
C LYS A 396 -8.92 -8.02 -30.38
N LEU A 397 -10.00 -8.01 -29.59
CA LEU A 397 -11.36 -8.21 -30.10
C LEU A 397 -11.75 -7.08 -31.07
N ALA A 398 -11.42 -5.83 -30.76
CA ALA A 398 -11.67 -4.69 -31.65
C ALA A 398 -10.90 -4.80 -32.98
N LEU A 399 -9.63 -5.24 -32.94
CA LEU A 399 -8.83 -5.50 -34.15
C LEU A 399 -9.40 -6.66 -34.97
N GLN A 400 -9.83 -7.75 -34.33
CA GLN A 400 -10.45 -8.88 -35.01
C GLN A 400 -11.76 -8.48 -35.71
N ALA A 401 -12.60 -7.69 -35.04
CA ALA A 401 -13.82 -7.16 -35.63
C ALA A 401 -13.55 -6.28 -36.87
N ARG A 402 -12.55 -5.39 -36.78
CA ARG A 402 -12.10 -4.57 -37.93
C ARG A 402 -11.59 -5.42 -39.09
N ASN A 403 -10.75 -6.42 -38.81
CA ASN A 403 -10.23 -7.31 -39.84
C ASN A 403 -11.34 -8.12 -40.53
N GLN A 404 -12.33 -8.61 -39.77
CA GLN A 404 -13.48 -9.31 -40.33
C GLN A 404 -14.33 -8.39 -41.22
N GLN A 405 -14.59 -7.16 -40.77
CA GLN A 405 -15.31 -6.18 -41.58
C GLN A 405 -14.58 -5.88 -42.90
N GLN A 406 -13.26 -5.66 -42.83
CA GLN A 406 -12.44 -5.43 -44.03
C GLN A 406 -12.45 -6.65 -44.98
N GLN A 407 -12.44 -7.88 -44.46
CA GLN A 407 -12.57 -9.09 -45.28
C GLN A 407 -13.93 -9.18 -45.98
N LEU A 408 -15.03 -8.83 -45.29
CA LEU A 408 -16.37 -8.82 -45.86
C LEU A 408 -16.49 -7.74 -46.96
N GLU A 409 -15.94 -6.55 -46.73
CA GLU A 409 -15.89 -5.47 -47.72
C GLU A 409 -15.09 -5.90 -48.97
N LEU A 410 -13.93 -6.53 -48.80
CA LEU A 410 -13.12 -7.06 -49.91
C LEU A 410 -13.83 -8.19 -50.66
N ALA A 411 -14.53 -9.08 -49.95
CA ALA A 411 -15.29 -10.16 -50.57
C ALA A 411 -16.47 -9.63 -51.40
N ALA A 412 -17.19 -8.64 -50.88
CA ALA A 412 -18.26 -7.95 -51.61
C ALA A 412 -17.73 -7.26 -52.87
N ALA A 413 -16.62 -6.51 -52.74
CA ALA A 413 -15.95 -5.89 -53.89
C ALA A 413 -15.50 -6.92 -54.94
N GLY A 414 -14.98 -8.08 -54.51
CA GLY A 414 -14.59 -9.17 -55.42
C GLY A 414 -15.78 -9.81 -56.16
N HIS A 415 -16.92 -9.95 -55.49
CA HIS A 415 -18.15 -10.43 -56.10
C HIS A 415 -18.68 -9.46 -57.16
N ASP A 416 -18.70 -8.17 -56.85
CA ASP A 416 -19.17 -7.12 -57.75
C ASP A 416 -18.24 -6.94 -58.97
N LEU A 417 -16.95 -7.28 -58.84
CA LEU A 417 -16.00 -7.36 -59.95
C LEU A 417 -16.19 -8.61 -60.83
N SER A 418 -16.67 -9.71 -60.25
CA SER A 418 -16.84 -10.98 -60.96
C SER A 418 -18.05 -10.97 -61.90
N GLN A 419 -19.12 -10.25 -61.55
CA GLN A 419 -20.32 -10.10 -62.38
C GLN A 419 -20.06 -9.46 -63.77
N PRO A 420 -19.36 -8.32 -63.90
CA PRO A 420 -19.05 -7.74 -65.20
C PRO A 420 -18.06 -8.60 -65.99
N LEU A 421 -17.08 -9.23 -65.34
CA LEU A 421 -16.16 -10.17 -66.01
C LEU A 421 -16.88 -11.41 -66.55
N ALA A 422 -17.88 -11.93 -65.84
CA ALA A 422 -18.72 -13.02 -66.32
C ALA A 422 -19.56 -12.59 -67.54
N ALA A 423 -20.12 -11.38 -67.54
CA ALA A 423 -20.84 -10.83 -68.68
C ALA A 423 -19.95 -10.65 -69.92
N ILE A 424 -18.70 -10.20 -69.74
CA ILE A 424 -17.70 -10.10 -70.83
C ILE A 424 -17.36 -11.48 -71.38
N ARG A 425 -17.14 -12.47 -70.51
CA ARG A 425 -16.89 -13.86 -70.93
C ARG A 425 -18.04 -14.48 -71.72
N LEU A 426 -19.29 -14.14 -71.40
CA LEU A 426 -20.48 -14.60 -72.15
C LEU A 426 -20.67 -13.86 -73.48
N ALA A 427 -20.20 -12.62 -73.59
CA ALA A 427 -20.28 -11.84 -74.82
C ALA A 427 -19.25 -12.25 -75.89
N ILE A 428 -18.09 -12.77 -75.48
CA ILE A 428 -16.98 -13.17 -76.38
C ILE A 428 -17.41 -14.24 -77.41
N PRO A 429 -18.06 -15.36 -77.05
CA PRO A 429 -18.51 -16.38 -78.01
C PRO A 429 -19.57 -15.86 -79.00
N ALA A 430 -20.47 -14.98 -78.54
CA ALA A 430 -21.50 -14.38 -79.38
C ALA A 430 -20.91 -13.43 -80.44
N LEU A 431 -19.79 -12.78 -80.12
CA LEU A 431 -19.05 -11.91 -81.04
C LEU A 431 -18.13 -12.68 -82.00
N GLN A 432 -17.64 -13.87 -81.61
CA GLN A 432 -16.84 -14.74 -82.50
C GLN A 432 -17.64 -15.39 -83.63
N ALA A 433 -18.97 -15.45 -83.51
CA ALA A 433 -19.86 -16.00 -84.54
C ALA A 433 -20.10 -15.06 -85.74
N GLN A 434 -19.63 -13.81 -85.70
CA GLN A 434 -19.76 -12.84 -86.80
C GLN A 434 -18.38 -12.52 -87.40
N ALA A 435 -18.16 -12.96 -88.65
CA ALA A 435 -16.91 -12.76 -89.37
C ALA A 435 -16.61 -11.26 -89.61
N GLY A 436 -15.57 -10.74 -88.97
CA GLY A 436 -15.06 -9.37 -89.17
C GLY A 436 -14.03 -8.96 -88.10
N THR A 437 -12.77 -9.38 -88.27
CA THR A 437 -11.68 -9.32 -87.27
C THR A 437 -11.25 -7.92 -86.81
N ALA A 438 -11.60 -6.84 -87.50
CA ALA A 438 -11.21 -5.47 -87.11
C ALA A 438 -12.18 -4.81 -86.10
N ARG A 439 -13.48 -5.12 -86.14
CA ARG A 439 -14.50 -4.52 -85.24
C ARG A 439 -14.60 -5.19 -83.87
N ILE A 440 -14.08 -6.41 -83.76
CA ILE A 440 -14.08 -7.22 -82.53
C ILE A 440 -13.02 -6.70 -81.55
N SER A 441 -11.87 -6.23 -82.04
CA SER A 441 -10.80 -5.65 -81.21
C SER A 441 -11.24 -4.37 -80.51
N GLU A 442 -11.94 -3.47 -81.22
CA GLU A 442 -12.48 -2.23 -80.65
C GLU A 442 -13.52 -2.48 -79.56
N HIS A 443 -14.43 -3.46 -79.74
CA HIS A 443 -15.45 -3.77 -78.73
C HIS A 443 -14.84 -4.42 -77.47
N ILE A 444 -13.80 -5.24 -77.63
CA ILE A 444 -13.07 -5.82 -76.50
C ILE A 444 -12.28 -4.73 -75.76
N GLU A 445 -11.60 -3.83 -76.47
CA GLU A 445 -10.89 -2.69 -75.87
C GLU A 445 -11.84 -1.74 -75.13
N GLN A 446 -13.04 -1.50 -75.66
CA GLN A 446 -14.05 -0.68 -75.00
C GLN A 446 -14.66 -1.34 -73.75
N ALA A 447 -14.90 -2.65 -73.77
CA ALA A 447 -15.32 -3.40 -72.59
C ALA A 447 -14.22 -3.46 -71.53
N LEU A 448 -12.95 -3.59 -71.95
CA LEU A 448 -11.79 -3.50 -71.06
C LEU A 448 -11.68 -2.10 -70.45
N ALA A 449 -11.82 -1.04 -71.26
CA ALA A 449 -11.75 0.35 -70.79
C ALA A 449 -12.89 0.71 -69.82
N TYR A 450 -14.09 0.15 -70.02
CA TYR A 450 -15.19 0.28 -69.07
C TYR A 450 -14.88 -0.42 -67.74
N THR A 451 -14.31 -1.63 -67.81
CA THR A 451 -13.92 -2.41 -66.62
C THR A 451 -12.75 -1.78 -65.88
N GLU A 452 -11.75 -1.24 -66.58
CA GLU A 452 -10.66 -0.44 -66.02
C GLU A 452 -11.16 0.87 -65.40
N GLY A 453 -12.21 1.47 -65.98
CA GLY A 453 -12.90 2.63 -65.42
C GLY A 453 -13.56 2.31 -64.07
N LEU A 454 -14.26 1.18 -63.99
CA LEU A 454 -14.89 0.69 -62.76
C LEU A 454 -13.84 0.32 -61.69
N LEU A 455 -12.75 -0.33 -62.10
CA LEU A 455 -11.60 -0.65 -61.25
C LEU A 455 -10.90 0.61 -60.71
N ARG A 456 -10.75 1.64 -61.54
CA ARG A 456 -10.23 2.94 -61.08
C ARG A 456 -11.19 3.59 -60.10
N GLU A 457 -12.50 3.54 -60.32
CA GLU A 457 -13.49 4.11 -59.40
C GLU A 457 -13.40 3.47 -58.01
N LEU A 458 -13.39 2.13 -57.93
CA LEU A 458 -13.20 1.39 -56.69
C LEU A 458 -11.84 1.66 -56.00
N ILE A 459 -10.76 1.80 -56.78
CA ILE A 459 -9.43 2.15 -56.25
C ILE A 459 -9.36 3.61 -55.79
N THR A 460 -10.12 4.51 -56.43
CA THR A 460 -10.15 5.94 -56.08
C THR A 460 -10.95 6.17 -54.82
N ASP A 461 -12.07 5.44 -54.63
CA ASP A 461 -12.86 5.43 -53.40
C ASP A 461 -12.11 4.82 -52.22
N ALA A 462 -11.35 3.75 -52.45
CA ALA A 462 -10.47 3.17 -51.42
C ALA A 462 -9.29 4.09 -51.02
N ARG A 463 -8.96 5.11 -51.83
CA ARG A 463 -7.86 6.05 -51.58
C ARG A 463 -8.31 7.44 -51.10
N HIS A 464 -9.54 7.86 -51.38
CA HIS A 464 -10.03 9.21 -51.02
C HIS A 464 -11.01 9.16 -49.85
N GLY A 465 -10.47 8.82 -48.68
CA GLY A 465 -11.06 9.31 -47.44
C GLY A 465 -11.01 10.85 -47.41
N GLN A 466 -12.18 11.48 -47.47
CA GLN A 466 -12.50 12.83 -46.94
C GLN A 466 -11.88 14.05 -47.65
N GLY A 467 -12.72 14.84 -48.34
CA GLY A 467 -12.47 16.26 -48.63
C GLY A 467 -13.23 16.85 -49.82
N GLU A 468 -14.43 17.42 -49.61
CA GLU A 468 -15.09 18.31 -50.58
C GLU A 468 -14.40 19.68 -50.62
N HIS A 469 -13.58 19.94 -51.63
CA HIS A 469 -13.01 21.26 -51.87
C HIS A 469 -13.97 22.12 -52.71
N LEU A 470 -14.08 23.42 -52.38
CA LEU A 470 -14.83 24.38 -53.18
C LEU A 470 -14.17 24.57 -54.55
N LEU A 471 -14.84 24.10 -55.61
CA LEU A 471 -14.38 24.17 -56.99
C LEU A 471 -14.95 25.42 -57.66
N ALA A 472 -14.08 26.24 -58.29
CA ALA A 472 -14.51 27.31 -59.16
C ALA A 472 -15.09 26.74 -60.46
N LEU A 473 -16.38 26.98 -60.72
CA LEU A 473 -17.06 26.42 -61.90
C LEU A 473 -16.57 27.07 -63.21
N GLU A 474 -15.97 28.25 -63.13
CA GLU A 474 -15.31 28.90 -64.26
C GLU A 474 -14.18 28.03 -64.84
N ASP A 475 -13.32 27.49 -63.98
CA ASP A 475 -12.17 26.68 -64.40
C ASP A 475 -12.62 25.41 -65.13
N VAL A 476 -13.74 24.84 -64.68
CA VAL A 476 -14.37 23.67 -65.31
C VAL A 476 -14.89 24.01 -66.71
N LEU A 477 -15.53 25.18 -66.88
CA LEU A 477 -16.00 25.64 -68.19
C LEU A 477 -14.84 25.96 -69.14
N ILE A 478 -13.78 26.61 -68.65
CA ILE A 478 -12.58 26.93 -69.42
C ILE A 478 -11.91 25.66 -69.91
N ALA A 479 -11.71 24.68 -69.02
CA ALA A 479 -11.08 23.42 -69.38
C ALA A 479 -11.90 22.64 -70.42
N ALA A 480 -13.23 22.60 -70.28
CA ALA A 480 -14.11 21.97 -71.26
C ALA A 480 -14.12 22.73 -72.60
N TYR A 481 -14.12 24.06 -72.57
CA TYR A 481 -14.04 24.89 -73.77
C TYR A 481 -12.75 24.62 -74.55
N GLN A 482 -11.59 24.65 -73.88
CA GLN A 482 -10.29 24.42 -74.52
C GLN A 482 -10.18 23.03 -75.15
N ARG A 483 -10.71 22.01 -74.47
CA ARG A 483 -10.67 20.61 -74.94
C ARG A 483 -11.47 20.38 -76.22
N HIS A 484 -12.59 21.09 -76.39
CA HIS A 484 -13.52 20.88 -77.50
C HIS A 484 -13.48 21.95 -78.58
N LEU A 485 -12.68 23.00 -78.40
CA LEU A 485 -12.56 24.12 -79.34
C LEU A 485 -12.11 23.65 -80.74
N SER A 486 -11.07 22.83 -80.82
CA SER A 486 -10.53 22.32 -82.08
C SER A 486 -11.56 21.47 -82.86
N ALA A 487 -12.28 20.60 -82.15
CA ALA A 487 -13.33 19.77 -82.75
C ALA A 487 -14.53 20.60 -83.26
N ALA A 488 -14.93 21.64 -82.52
CA ALA A 488 -15.98 22.55 -82.97
C ALA A 488 -15.53 23.38 -84.19
N GLN A 489 -14.29 23.89 -84.18
CA GLN A 489 -13.70 24.65 -85.29
C GLN A 489 -13.55 23.81 -86.56
N ALA A 490 -13.16 22.54 -86.44
CA ALA A 490 -13.06 21.62 -87.58
C ALA A 490 -14.41 21.41 -88.30
N LYS A 491 -15.53 21.59 -87.59
CA LYS A 491 -16.90 21.60 -88.15
C LYS A 491 -17.42 23.00 -88.53
N GLY A 492 -16.64 24.06 -88.33
CA GLY A 492 -17.08 25.44 -88.54
C GLY A 492 -18.12 25.94 -87.53
N LEU A 493 -18.24 25.31 -86.36
CA LEU A 493 -19.21 25.68 -85.31
C LEU A 493 -18.63 26.73 -84.36
N ARG A 494 -19.49 27.66 -83.89
CA ARG A 494 -19.11 28.63 -82.85
C ARG A 494 -19.33 28.02 -81.47
N LEU A 495 -18.26 27.61 -80.79
CA LEU A 495 -18.32 27.23 -79.37
C LEU A 495 -18.13 28.48 -78.50
N ARG A 496 -19.00 28.70 -77.53
CA ARG A 496 -18.92 29.81 -76.56
C ARG A 496 -19.26 29.31 -75.16
N TYR A 497 -18.78 30.01 -74.15
CA TYR A 497 -19.24 29.85 -72.78
C TYR A 497 -19.57 31.21 -72.15
N ALA A 498 -20.48 31.23 -71.18
CA ALA A 498 -20.77 32.39 -70.35
C ALA A 498 -19.96 32.30 -69.05
N SER A 499 -19.13 33.32 -68.80
CA SER A 499 -18.33 33.41 -67.58
C SER A 499 -19.20 33.44 -66.32
N THR A 500 -18.73 32.81 -65.24
CA THR A 500 -19.43 32.66 -63.97
C THR A 500 -18.49 32.77 -62.78
N GLY A 501 -18.93 33.43 -61.70
CA GLY A 501 -18.18 33.51 -60.44
C GLY A 501 -18.57 32.44 -59.41
N LEU A 502 -19.32 31.41 -59.80
CA LEU A 502 -19.89 30.44 -58.87
C LEU A 502 -18.86 29.38 -58.44
N GLN A 503 -18.92 29.02 -57.16
CA GLN A 503 -18.15 27.91 -56.59
C GLN A 503 -19.10 26.84 -56.06
N LEU A 504 -18.69 25.58 -56.18
CA LEU A 504 -19.47 24.42 -55.76
C LEU A 504 -18.56 23.38 -55.11
N ALA A 505 -18.99 22.82 -53.99
CA ALA A 505 -18.41 21.60 -53.43
C ALA A 505 -18.83 20.41 -54.33
N ALA A 506 -17.94 19.99 -55.22
CA ALA A 506 -18.20 18.90 -56.16
C ALA A 506 -16.89 18.29 -56.65
N SER A 507 -16.96 17.03 -57.08
CA SER A 507 -15.83 16.36 -57.74
C SER A 507 -15.54 16.99 -59.11
N PRO A 508 -14.33 17.55 -59.33
CA PRO A 508 -13.94 18.13 -60.62
C PRO A 508 -13.99 17.10 -61.75
N THR A 509 -13.65 15.84 -61.44
CA THR A 509 -13.64 14.73 -62.41
C THR A 509 -15.04 14.38 -62.88
N VAL A 510 -16.04 14.40 -61.99
CA VAL A 510 -17.45 14.12 -62.35
C VAL A 510 -17.99 15.23 -63.25
N LEU A 511 -17.81 16.50 -62.89
CA LEU A 511 -18.30 17.63 -63.69
C LEU A 511 -17.64 17.71 -65.07
N ALA A 512 -16.33 17.44 -65.16
CA ALA A 512 -15.63 17.38 -66.43
C ALA A 512 -16.21 16.29 -67.35
N ARG A 513 -16.46 15.08 -66.81
CA ARG A 513 -17.06 13.98 -67.58
C ARG A 513 -18.46 14.30 -68.07
N LEU A 514 -19.28 14.93 -67.24
CA LEU A 514 -20.64 15.35 -67.61
C LEU A 514 -20.59 16.34 -68.80
N LEU A 515 -19.75 17.36 -68.70
CA LEU A 515 -19.55 18.35 -69.76
C LEU A 515 -19.02 17.73 -71.04
N ASP A 516 -18.01 16.86 -70.95
CA ASP A 516 -17.41 16.22 -72.13
C ASP A 516 -18.43 15.40 -72.91
N ASN A 517 -19.23 14.58 -72.23
CA ASN A 517 -20.26 13.78 -72.88
C ASN A 517 -21.33 14.64 -73.57
N LEU A 518 -21.76 15.73 -72.91
CA LEU A 518 -22.75 16.62 -73.47
C LEU A 518 -22.20 17.45 -74.65
N LEU A 519 -20.95 17.91 -74.57
CA LEU A 519 -20.30 18.67 -75.64
C LEU A 519 -19.98 17.83 -76.87
N VAL A 520 -19.49 16.60 -76.69
CA VAL A 520 -19.28 15.67 -77.79
C VAL A 520 -20.60 15.42 -78.52
N ASN A 521 -21.70 15.25 -77.78
CA ASN A 521 -23.03 15.13 -78.38
C ASN A 521 -23.45 16.42 -79.11
N ALA A 522 -23.34 17.59 -78.48
CA ALA A 522 -23.70 18.87 -79.09
C ALA A 522 -22.91 19.13 -80.39
N ILE A 523 -21.59 18.90 -80.40
CA ILE A 523 -20.74 19.05 -81.59
C ILE A 523 -21.10 18.01 -82.65
N ARG A 524 -21.41 16.78 -82.25
CA ARG A 524 -21.80 15.72 -83.19
C ARG A 524 -23.09 16.06 -83.94
N TYR A 525 -24.11 16.53 -83.24
CA TYR A 525 -25.47 16.72 -83.79
C TYR A 525 -25.76 18.14 -84.31
N THR A 526 -24.84 19.09 -84.10
CA THR A 526 -24.92 20.42 -84.73
C THR A 526 -24.20 20.42 -86.08
N THR A 527 -24.91 20.82 -87.14
CA THR A 527 -24.36 20.91 -88.50
C THR A 527 -23.95 22.34 -88.88
N SER A 528 -24.67 23.35 -88.38
CA SER A 528 -24.35 24.76 -88.59
C SER A 528 -24.83 25.59 -87.38
N GLY A 529 -24.20 26.74 -87.14
CA GLY A 529 -24.51 27.61 -85.99
C GLY A 529 -23.49 27.48 -84.86
N GLY A 530 -23.93 27.18 -83.64
CA GLY A 530 -23.06 27.21 -82.48
C GLY A 530 -23.58 26.50 -81.24
N ILE A 531 -22.70 26.40 -80.25
CA ILE A 531 -22.93 25.74 -78.97
C ILE A 531 -22.56 26.72 -77.86
N LEU A 532 -23.44 26.89 -76.88
CA LEU A 532 -23.23 27.77 -75.72
C LEU A 532 -23.29 26.96 -74.43
N MET A 533 -22.22 27.03 -73.64
CA MET A 533 -22.21 26.56 -72.26
C MET A 533 -22.49 27.72 -71.31
N GLY A 534 -23.24 27.48 -70.24
CA GLY A 534 -23.43 28.49 -69.20
C GLY A 534 -23.93 27.89 -67.92
N ILE A 535 -23.69 28.58 -66.81
CA ILE A 535 -24.12 28.15 -65.48
C ILE A 535 -24.94 29.27 -64.87
N ARG A 536 -26.12 28.93 -64.34
CA ARG A 536 -27.03 29.88 -63.70
C ARG A 536 -27.32 29.45 -62.28
N ARG A 537 -27.28 30.40 -61.36
CA ARG A 537 -27.77 30.19 -59.99
C ARG A 537 -29.29 30.39 -59.95
N GLN A 538 -29.98 29.46 -59.32
CA GLN A 538 -31.38 29.57 -58.93
C GLN A 538 -31.47 29.46 -57.39
N PRO A 539 -32.59 29.83 -56.74
CA PRO A 539 -32.67 29.95 -55.28
C PRO A 539 -32.11 28.74 -54.50
N ASN A 540 -32.44 27.52 -54.93
CA ASN A 540 -32.05 26.28 -54.23
C ASN A 540 -31.22 25.33 -55.11
N GLN A 541 -30.69 25.81 -56.24
CA GLN A 541 -29.95 24.95 -57.17
C GLN A 541 -29.06 25.73 -58.11
N ILE A 542 -27.99 25.10 -58.59
CA ILE A 542 -27.19 25.57 -59.72
C ILE A 542 -27.62 24.77 -60.94
N VAL A 543 -27.82 25.46 -62.07
CA VAL A 543 -28.19 24.82 -63.33
C VAL A 543 -27.08 25.08 -64.35
N LEU A 544 -26.34 24.02 -64.69
CA LEU A 544 -25.39 24.02 -65.79
C LEU A 544 -26.14 23.67 -67.08
N GLN A 545 -25.96 24.46 -68.13
CA GLN A 545 -26.69 24.31 -69.38
C GLN A 545 -25.75 24.27 -70.58
N ILE A 546 -26.07 23.41 -71.54
CA ILE A 546 -25.45 23.36 -72.85
C ILE A 546 -26.55 23.51 -73.88
N TRP A 547 -26.47 24.58 -74.66
CA TRP A 547 -27.38 24.91 -75.74
C TRP A 547 -26.70 24.62 -77.07
N ASP A 548 -27.39 23.92 -77.96
CA ASP A 548 -26.96 23.68 -79.33
C ASP A 548 -28.01 24.14 -80.33
N THR A 549 -27.58 24.49 -81.54
CA THR A 549 -28.47 24.84 -82.68
C THR A 549 -28.63 23.67 -83.65
N GLY A 550 -28.49 22.43 -83.18
CA GLY A 550 -28.51 21.23 -84.01
C GLY A 550 -29.90 20.80 -84.48
N SER A 551 -30.01 19.55 -84.94
CA SER A 551 -31.25 19.01 -85.50
C SER A 551 -32.42 18.92 -84.52
N GLY A 552 -32.16 19.09 -83.21
CA GLY A 552 -33.14 18.84 -82.16
C GLY A 552 -33.51 17.36 -82.05
N ILE A 553 -34.32 17.04 -81.03
CA ILE A 553 -34.75 15.69 -80.65
C ILE A 553 -36.27 15.71 -80.51
N HIS A 554 -36.97 14.72 -81.08
CA HIS A 554 -38.42 14.60 -80.91
C HIS A 554 -38.77 14.19 -79.48
N GLN A 555 -39.85 14.74 -78.91
CA GLN A 555 -40.19 14.54 -77.49
C GLN A 555 -40.43 13.06 -77.12
N THR A 556 -40.92 12.25 -78.06
CA THR A 556 -41.11 10.80 -77.88
C THR A 556 -39.79 10.02 -77.90
N GLU A 557 -38.72 10.56 -78.47
CA GLU A 557 -37.40 9.92 -78.59
C GLU A 557 -36.52 10.19 -77.36
N ILE A 558 -36.75 11.30 -76.64
CA ILE A 558 -35.94 11.69 -75.46
C ILE A 558 -35.90 10.56 -74.42
N ARG A 559 -37.03 9.91 -74.11
CA ARG A 559 -37.07 8.80 -73.14
C ARG A 559 -36.30 7.56 -73.62
N GLN A 560 -36.23 7.35 -74.93
CA GLN A 560 -35.55 6.20 -75.52
C GLN A 560 -34.03 6.43 -75.57
N LEU A 561 -33.58 7.66 -75.79
CA LEU A 561 -32.15 8.03 -75.81
C LEU A 561 -31.48 7.99 -74.43
N LEU A 562 -32.27 7.96 -73.36
CA LEU A 562 -31.81 7.77 -71.99
C LEU A 562 -31.51 6.28 -71.67
N GLN A 563 -31.99 5.35 -72.50
CA GLN A 563 -31.67 3.93 -72.39
C GLN A 563 -30.30 3.64 -73.02
N PRO A 564 -29.50 2.74 -72.42
CA PRO A 564 -28.20 2.39 -72.97
C PRO A 564 -28.32 1.77 -74.37
N PHE A 565 -27.34 2.07 -75.23
CA PHE A 565 -27.21 1.54 -76.61
C PHE A 565 -28.32 1.94 -77.60
N ARG A 566 -29.16 2.95 -77.29
CA ARG A 566 -30.20 3.44 -78.19
C ARG A 566 -29.77 4.71 -78.93
N GLN A 567 -29.97 4.72 -80.26
CA GLN A 567 -29.83 5.90 -81.13
C GLN A 567 -31.21 6.26 -81.71
N SER A 568 -31.48 7.55 -82.02
CA SER A 568 -32.74 7.92 -82.66
C SER A 568 -32.77 7.57 -84.15
N GLY A 569 -33.93 7.10 -84.62
CA GLY A 569 -34.12 6.51 -85.94
C GLY A 569 -34.38 7.55 -87.03
N ARG A 570 -33.32 7.89 -87.77
CA ARG A 570 -33.27 8.14 -89.25
C ARG A 570 -31.85 8.46 -89.75
N LEU A 571 -30.85 8.53 -88.86
CA LEU A 571 -29.44 8.89 -89.15
C LEU A 571 -28.42 7.83 -88.69
N ALA A 572 -28.85 6.57 -88.54
CA ALA A 572 -28.01 5.49 -87.99
C ALA A 572 -26.88 5.01 -88.94
N ALA A 573 -26.92 5.36 -90.23
CA ALA A 573 -26.01 4.79 -91.22
C ALA A 573 -24.70 5.59 -91.44
N GLU A 574 -24.60 6.86 -91.01
CA GLU A 574 -23.47 7.72 -91.41
C GLU A 574 -22.74 8.44 -90.26
N ARG A 575 -23.15 8.28 -88.99
CA ARG A 575 -22.56 9.03 -87.87
C ARG A 575 -22.18 8.12 -86.70
N HIS A 576 -20.87 7.92 -86.53
CA HIS A 576 -20.26 7.06 -85.51
C HIS A 576 -20.56 7.54 -84.08
N GLY A 577 -21.35 6.75 -83.33
CA GLY A 577 -21.24 6.74 -81.87
C GLY A 577 -22.28 5.89 -81.13
N HIS A 578 -21.85 5.24 -80.05
CA HIS A 578 -22.47 4.05 -79.46
C HIS A 578 -23.77 4.25 -78.64
N GLY A 579 -24.42 5.42 -78.69
CA GLY A 579 -25.68 5.68 -77.95
C GLY A 579 -25.53 5.69 -76.41
N LEU A 580 -24.31 5.65 -75.87
CA LEU A 580 -24.05 5.55 -74.43
C LEU A 580 -23.88 6.90 -73.73
N GLY A 581 -23.52 7.97 -74.45
CA GLY A 581 -23.13 9.24 -73.84
C GLY A 581 -24.21 9.87 -72.95
N LEU A 582 -25.48 9.80 -73.34
CA LEU A 582 -26.57 10.37 -72.56
C LEU A 582 -26.95 9.49 -71.36
N HIS A 583 -26.81 8.18 -71.49
CA HIS A 583 -26.98 7.23 -70.38
C HIS A 583 -25.88 7.43 -69.32
N ILE A 584 -24.62 7.61 -69.72
CA ILE A 584 -23.52 7.93 -68.81
C ILE A 584 -23.80 9.22 -68.04
N VAL A 585 -24.30 10.26 -68.71
CA VAL A 585 -24.68 11.52 -68.05
C VAL A 585 -25.81 11.29 -67.04
N GLN A 586 -26.80 10.47 -67.37
CA GLN A 586 -27.90 10.15 -66.45
C GLN A 586 -27.41 9.40 -65.20
N THR A 587 -26.58 8.38 -65.37
CA THR A 587 -26.02 7.58 -64.27
C THR A 587 -25.13 8.42 -63.36
N LEU A 588 -24.24 9.23 -63.93
CA LEU A 588 -23.37 10.14 -63.17
C LEU A 588 -24.19 11.18 -62.39
N CYS A 589 -25.26 11.73 -63.00
CA CYS A 589 -26.17 12.62 -62.30
C CYS A 589 -26.84 11.92 -61.11
N GLN A 590 -27.37 10.71 -61.29
CA GLN A 590 -28.03 9.96 -60.22
C GLN A 590 -27.08 9.65 -59.05
N GLN A 591 -25.86 9.18 -59.34
CA GLN A 591 -24.86 8.86 -58.32
C GLN A 591 -24.38 10.09 -57.54
N SER A 592 -24.35 11.26 -58.20
CA SER A 592 -23.91 12.52 -57.60
C SER A 592 -25.05 13.36 -57.01
N GLY A 593 -26.29 12.85 -56.96
CA GLY A 593 -27.45 13.58 -56.46
C GLY A 593 -27.91 14.75 -57.36
N TYR A 594 -27.50 14.78 -58.63
CA TYR A 594 -27.89 15.77 -59.63
C TYR A 594 -29.06 15.29 -60.48
N GLN A 595 -29.75 16.21 -61.16
CA GLN A 595 -30.86 15.90 -62.06
C GLN A 595 -30.57 16.38 -63.49
N LEU A 596 -30.64 15.45 -64.46
CA LEU A 596 -30.60 15.78 -65.89
C LEU A 596 -31.98 16.20 -66.39
N ARG A 597 -32.05 17.36 -67.08
CA ARG A 597 -33.24 17.85 -67.78
C ARG A 597 -32.90 18.13 -69.24
N ILE A 598 -33.79 17.73 -70.14
CA ILE A 598 -33.61 17.87 -71.59
C ILE A 598 -34.80 18.63 -72.15
N ALA A 599 -34.54 19.76 -72.80
CA ALA A 599 -35.52 20.53 -73.54
C ALA A 599 -35.04 20.64 -74.99
N SER A 600 -35.78 20.09 -75.94
CA SER A 600 -35.38 20.09 -77.34
C SER A 600 -36.59 20.32 -78.25
N ARG A 601 -36.37 20.96 -79.39
CA ARG A 601 -37.37 21.16 -80.45
C ARG A 601 -36.77 20.73 -81.78
N PRO A 602 -37.40 19.78 -82.51
CA PRO A 602 -36.92 19.37 -83.82
C PRO A 602 -36.70 20.57 -84.76
N GLY A 603 -35.52 20.62 -85.39
CA GLY A 603 -35.10 21.69 -86.29
C GLY A 603 -34.63 22.99 -85.61
N CYS A 604 -34.72 23.12 -84.29
CA CYS A 604 -34.33 24.34 -83.56
C CYS A 604 -33.15 24.13 -82.59
N GLY A 605 -32.74 22.89 -82.34
CA GLY A 605 -31.66 22.54 -81.41
C GLY A 605 -32.13 22.01 -80.06
N SER A 606 -31.19 21.81 -79.13
CA SER A 606 -31.45 21.25 -77.80
C SER A 606 -30.78 22.04 -76.68
N CYS A 607 -31.36 21.95 -75.49
CA CYS A 607 -30.81 22.44 -74.23
C CYS A 607 -30.74 21.28 -73.25
N MET A 608 -29.52 20.92 -72.89
CA MET A 608 -29.20 19.93 -71.88
C MET A 608 -28.88 20.65 -70.58
N SER A 609 -29.62 20.39 -69.51
CA SER A 609 -29.47 21.05 -68.22
C SER A 609 -29.15 20.04 -67.11
N ILE A 610 -28.06 20.27 -66.39
CA ILE A 610 -27.70 19.54 -65.17
C ILE A 610 -28.07 20.42 -63.98
N VAL A 611 -28.99 19.93 -63.17
CA VAL A 611 -29.51 20.61 -61.98
C VAL A 611 -28.82 20.03 -60.76
N ILE A 612 -28.08 20.88 -60.08
CA ILE A 612 -27.31 20.57 -58.89
C ILE A 612 -28.03 21.22 -57.71
N PRO A 613 -28.68 20.46 -56.80
CA PRO A 613 -29.31 21.04 -55.63
C PRO A 613 -28.26 21.71 -54.76
N LEU A 614 -28.52 22.95 -54.35
CA LEU A 614 -27.78 23.59 -53.28
C LEU A 614 -28.45 23.13 -51.99
N GLU A 615 -27.78 22.32 -51.18
CA GLU A 615 -28.30 21.98 -49.87
C GLU A 615 -28.63 23.27 -49.12
N SER A 616 -29.85 23.36 -48.58
CA SER A 616 -30.24 24.42 -47.66
C SER A 616 -29.38 24.29 -46.42
N ARG A 617 -28.31 25.08 -46.34
CA ARG A 617 -27.74 25.43 -45.05
C ARG A 617 -28.64 26.43 -44.34
#